data_AF-A0A1F8VSU8-F1
#
_entry.id   AF-A0A1F8VSU8-F1
#
_cell.length_a   1.000
_cell.length_b   1.000
_cell.length_c   1.000
_cell.angle_alpha   90.00
_cell.angle_beta   90.00
_cell.angle_gamma   90.00
#
_symmetry.space_group_name_H-M   'P 1'
#
loop_
_entity.id
_entity.type
_entity.pdbx_description
1 polymer ?
#
loop_
_entity_poly.entity_id
_entity_poly.type
_entity_poly.pdbx_seq_one_letter_code
_entity_poly.pdbx_strand_id
1 'polypeptide(L)'
;MAQTSPTTQQLTDSTGTAVVAVRSFPPKALRGTLQVVAPPEVLLDNKVARLSPGARVRGANGMLAMSSSLVGQTLPVVYILEPQGMLHEVWVLTEVEAKLLPTAPAYSTQ
;
A
#
# COMPACT_ATOMS: atom_id res chain seq x y z
N MET A 1 22.26 -23.88 -34.14
CA MET A 1 21.36 -24.14 -33.00
C MET A 1 20.97 -22.78 -32.44
N ALA A 2 19.68 -22.44 -32.50
CA ALA A 2 19.17 -21.09 -32.42
C ALA A 2 19.13 -20.52 -30.98
N GLN A 3 19.19 -19.19 -30.95
CA GLN A 3 19.16 -18.25 -29.83
C GLN A 3 17.85 -18.30 -29.03
N THR A 4 17.86 -17.92 -27.74
CA THR A 4 16.91 -16.94 -27.16
C THR A 4 17.30 -16.58 -25.73
N SER A 5 17.85 -15.37 -25.57
CA SER A 5 18.03 -14.67 -24.30
C SER A 5 16.68 -14.19 -23.75
N PRO A 6 16.43 -14.19 -22.44
CA PRO A 6 15.49 -13.25 -21.85
C PRO A 6 16.22 -11.94 -21.54
N THR A 7 16.19 -11.00 -22.50
CA THR A 7 16.52 -9.60 -22.26
C THR A 7 15.56 -9.06 -21.21
N THR A 8 16.05 -8.89 -19.98
CA THR A 8 15.35 -8.12 -18.94
C THR A 8 15.38 -6.66 -19.37
N GLN A 9 14.25 -6.16 -19.84
CA GLN A 9 14.08 -4.76 -20.19
C GLN A 9 14.00 -3.94 -18.91
N GLN A 10 15.13 -3.35 -18.52
CA GLN A 10 15.17 -2.28 -17.54
C GLN A 10 14.70 -0.99 -18.24
N LEU A 11 13.45 -0.62 -18.03
CA LEU A 11 12.93 0.69 -18.41
C LEU A 11 13.41 1.71 -17.36
N THR A 12 14.49 2.40 -17.66
CA THR A 12 14.93 3.61 -16.96
C THR A 12 14.05 4.77 -17.38
N ASP A 13 13.28 5.37 -16.47
CA ASP A 13 12.67 6.68 -16.73
C ASP A 13 13.53 7.77 -16.07
N SER A 14 14.15 8.56 -16.94
CA SER A 14 15.07 9.66 -16.60
C SER A 14 14.31 10.97 -16.72
N THR A 15 13.31 11.20 -15.88
CA THR A 15 12.55 12.45 -15.92
C THR A 15 12.33 12.94 -14.48
N GLY A 16 13.12 13.94 -14.08
CA GLY A 16 13.04 14.65 -12.80
C GLY A 16 11.78 15.51 -12.65
N THR A 17 10.62 14.95 -12.98
CA THR A 17 9.31 15.51 -12.73
C THR A 17 8.62 14.51 -11.83
N ALA A 18 8.37 14.88 -10.57
CA ALA A 18 7.52 14.09 -9.69
C ALA A 18 6.08 14.19 -10.19
N VAL A 19 5.79 13.47 -11.28
CA VAL A 19 4.43 13.04 -11.58
C VAL A 19 4.05 12.24 -10.34
N VAL A 20 3.01 12.64 -9.62
CA VAL A 20 2.39 11.78 -8.60
C VAL A 20 1.74 10.64 -9.38
N ALA A 21 2.58 9.74 -9.89
CA ALA A 21 2.18 8.52 -10.55
C ALA A 21 1.52 7.72 -9.44
N VAL A 22 0.19 7.66 -9.48
CA VAL A 22 -0.56 6.72 -8.64
C VAL A 22 0.06 5.37 -8.92
N ARG A 23 0.75 4.83 -7.91
CA ARG A 23 1.45 3.56 -8.06
C ARG A 23 0.44 2.51 -8.50
N SER A 24 0.84 1.66 -9.45
CA SER A 24 -0.05 0.60 -9.92
C SER A 24 -0.24 -0.41 -8.79
N PHE A 25 -1.47 -0.59 -8.34
CA PHE A 25 -1.83 -1.56 -7.32
C PHE A 25 -2.32 -2.84 -7.99
N PRO A 26 -1.98 -4.02 -7.46
CA PRO A 26 -2.50 -5.27 -8.00
C PRO A 26 -4.03 -5.33 -7.80
N PRO A 27 -4.77 -6.02 -8.68
CA PRO A 27 -6.23 -6.03 -8.68
C PRO A 27 -6.86 -6.65 -7.42
N LYS A 28 -6.08 -7.43 -6.67
CA LYS A 28 -6.49 -8.01 -5.38
C LYS A 28 -6.28 -7.08 -4.18
N ALA A 29 -5.76 -5.88 -4.40
CA ALA A 29 -5.52 -4.92 -3.33
C ALA A 29 -6.82 -4.23 -2.92
N LEU A 30 -7.04 -4.17 -1.61
CA LEU A 30 -8.18 -3.53 -0.97
C LEU A 30 -7.73 -2.19 -0.39
N ARG A 31 -8.65 -1.25 -0.25
CA ARG A 31 -8.38 0.03 0.42
C ARG A 31 -9.05 0.06 1.79
N GLY A 32 -8.39 0.70 2.74
CA GLY A 32 -8.90 0.89 4.09
C GLY A 32 -8.08 1.89 4.87
N THR A 33 -8.40 2.04 6.15
CA THR A 33 -7.66 2.89 7.09
C THR A 33 -6.90 2.01 8.06
N LEU A 34 -5.57 2.12 8.07
CA LEU A 34 -4.74 1.39 9.03
C LEU A 34 -4.39 2.32 10.19
N GLN A 35 -4.74 1.88 11.40
CA GLN A 35 -4.23 2.45 12.63
C GLN A 35 -3.27 1.46 13.27
N VAL A 36 -2.02 1.86 13.41
CA VAL A 36 -1.00 1.00 13.99
C VAL A 36 -1.03 1.20 15.51
N VAL A 37 -1.45 0.16 16.24
CA VAL A 37 -1.52 0.21 17.71
C VAL A 37 -0.31 -0.45 18.36
N ALA A 38 -0.06 -1.73 18.07
CA ALA A 38 1.03 -2.49 18.66
C ALA A 38 1.41 -3.65 17.74
N PRO A 39 2.35 -3.45 16.79
CA PRO A 39 2.75 -4.50 15.84
C PRO A 39 3.09 -5.81 16.57
N PRO A 40 2.65 -6.98 16.05
CA PRO A 40 2.01 -7.18 14.75
C PRO A 40 0.50 -6.90 14.73
N GLU A 41 -0.12 -6.57 15.87
CA GLU A 41 -1.54 -6.23 15.95
C GLU A 41 -1.79 -4.78 15.52
N VAL A 42 -2.76 -4.60 14.64
CA VAL A 42 -3.13 -3.31 14.04
C VAL A 42 -4.65 -3.23 13.94
N LEU A 43 -5.18 -2.03 13.80
CA LEU A 43 -6.59 -1.82 13.51
C LEU A 43 -6.74 -1.48 12.03
N LEU A 44 -7.56 -2.24 11.32
CA LEU A 44 -7.92 -2.01 9.93
C LEU A 44 -9.39 -1.63 9.87
N ASP A 45 -9.68 -0.40 9.47
CA ASP A 45 -11.04 0.17 9.47
C ASP A 45 -11.73 0.00 10.83
N ASN A 46 -11.01 0.26 11.93
CA ASN A 46 -11.42 0.05 13.33
C ASN A 46 -11.65 -1.41 13.76
N LYS A 47 -11.29 -2.40 12.93
CA LYS A 47 -11.34 -3.81 13.26
C LYS A 47 -9.94 -4.35 13.58
N VAL A 48 -9.83 -5.20 14.61
CA VAL A 48 -8.56 -5.87 14.92
C VAL A 48 -8.12 -6.72 13.73
N ALA A 49 -6.90 -6.45 13.27
CA ALA A 49 -6.21 -7.12 12.19
C ALA A 49 -4.75 -7.40 12.61
N ARG A 50 -4.07 -8.26 11.87
CA ARG A 50 -2.69 -8.64 12.18
C ARG A 50 -1.83 -8.60 10.93
N LEU A 51 -0.63 -8.05 11.08
CA LEU A 51 0.43 -8.15 10.09
C LEU A 51 0.93 -9.59 10.02
N SER A 52 1.03 -10.12 8.81
CA SER A 52 1.64 -11.42 8.57
C SER A 52 3.15 -11.38 8.87
N PRO A 53 3.80 -12.54 9.14
CA PRO A 53 5.23 -12.58 9.51
C PRO A 53 6.18 -12.02 8.44
N GLY A 54 5.75 -11.96 7.17
CA GLY A 54 6.48 -11.37 6.05
C GLY A 54 5.90 -10.04 5.56
N ALA A 55 5.08 -9.37 6.37
CA ALA A 55 4.35 -8.19 5.93
C ALA A 55 5.27 -7.05 5.51
N ARG A 56 5.00 -6.46 4.35
CA ARG A 56 5.76 -5.31 3.82
C ARG A 56 4.92 -4.05 3.91
N VAL A 57 5.36 -3.09 4.71
CA VAL A 57 4.73 -1.78 4.81
C VAL A 57 5.53 -0.78 3.98
N ARG A 58 4.89 -0.13 3.02
CA ARG A 58 5.46 0.96 2.22
C ARG A 58 4.85 2.27 2.68
N GLY A 59 5.70 3.24 2.99
CA GLY A 59 5.30 4.59 3.35
C GLY A 59 4.72 5.36 2.16
N ALA A 60 4.25 6.58 2.42
CA ALA A 60 3.71 7.48 1.42
C ALA A 60 4.74 7.88 0.35
N ASN A 61 6.03 7.80 0.67
CA ASN A 61 7.15 7.98 -0.25
C ASN A 61 7.44 6.75 -1.13
N GLY A 62 6.65 5.68 -1.01
CA GLY A 62 6.86 4.41 -1.73
C GLY A 62 8.00 3.54 -1.21
N MET A 63 8.74 3.99 -0.20
CA MET A 63 9.83 3.24 0.43
C MET A 63 9.31 2.29 1.51
N LEU A 64 10.05 1.24 1.84
CA LEU A 64 9.72 0.39 2.99
C LEU A 64 9.82 1.21 4.29
N ALA A 65 8.72 1.21 5.04
CA ALA A 65 8.62 1.84 6.36
C ALA A 65 8.53 0.75 7.43
N MET A 66 9.15 0.99 8.59
CA MET A 66 8.97 0.08 9.72
C MET A 66 7.59 0.27 10.32
N SER A 67 6.84 -0.81 10.53
CA SER A 67 5.53 -0.76 11.19
C SER A 67 5.61 -0.13 12.58
N SER A 68 6.71 -0.33 13.31
CA SER A 68 6.96 0.31 14.61
C SER A 68 7.01 1.85 14.54
N SER A 69 7.52 2.44 13.45
CA SER A 69 7.56 3.91 13.28
C SER A 69 6.19 4.53 13.01
N LEU A 70 5.19 3.71 12.68
CA LEU A 70 3.84 4.17 12.36
C LEU A 70 2.88 4.03 13.55
N VAL A 71 3.36 3.50 14.68
CA VAL A 71 2.56 3.33 15.91
C VAL A 71 1.94 4.65 16.34
N GLY A 72 0.65 4.62 16.68
CA GLY A 72 -0.14 5.79 17.06
C GLY A 72 -0.66 6.61 15.87
N GLN A 73 -0.31 6.26 14.62
CA GLN A 73 -0.78 6.95 13.43
C GLN A 73 -1.96 6.21 12.79
N THR A 74 -2.91 6.98 12.29
CA THR A 74 -4.05 6.50 11.50
C THR A 74 -3.87 6.99 10.07
N LEU A 75 -3.61 6.07 9.14
CA LEU A 75 -3.19 6.39 7.79
C LEU A 75 -4.11 5.68 6.77
N PRO A 76 -4.50 6.35 5.68
CA PRO A 76 -5.16 5.68 4.57
C PRO A 76 -4.17 4.73 3.89
N VAL A 77 -4.56 3.48 3.69
CA VAL A 77 -3.71 2.47 3.08
C VAL A 77 -4.44 1.70 1.99
N VAL A 78 -3.67 1.18 1.06
CA VAL A 78 -4.06 0.04 0.24
C VAL A 78 -3.34 -1.17 0.80
N TYR A 79 -3.99 -2.33 0.83
CA TYR A 79 -3.44 -3.54 1.42
C TYR A 79 -3.87 -4.80 0.67
N ILE A 80 -3.11 -5.88 0.85
CA ILE A 80 -3.48 -7.22 0.39
C ILE A 80 -3.54 -8.12 1.61
N LEU A 81 -4.61 -8.92 1.67
CA LEU A 81 -4.74 -9.99 2.65
C LEU A 81 -4.20 -11.30 2.07
N GLU A 82 -3.54 -12.07 2.94
CA GLU A 82 -3.24 -13.47 2.69
C GLU A 82 -4.52 -14.33 2.80
N PRO A 83 -4.51 -15.57 2.28
CA PRO A 83 -5.65 -16.49 2.39
C PRO A 83 -6.12 -16.72 3.84
N GLN A 84 -5.22 -16.50 4.81
CA GLN A 84 -5.46 -16.63 6.24
C GLN A 84 -6.07 -15.37 6.88
N GLY A 85 -6.32 -14.31 6.09
CA GLY A 85 -6.87 -13.04 6.56
C GLY A 85 -5.87 -12.08 7.22
N MET A 86 -4.57 -12.34 7.09
CA MET A 86 -3.51 -11.47 7.61
C MET A 86 -3.03 -10.46 6.56
N LEU A 87 -2.61 -9.27 7.01
CA LEU A 87 -2.07 -8.23 6.13
C LEU A 87 -0.69 -8.62 5.61
N HIS A 88 -0.52 -8.68 4.29
CA HIS A 88 0.70 -9.13 3.62
C HIS A 88 1.49 -8.00 2.98
N GLU A 89 0.81 -7.17 2.22
CA GLU A 89 1.41 -5.93 1.72
C GLU A 89 0.50 -4.77 2.13
N VAL A 90 1.13 -3.69 2.55
CA VAL A 90 0.47 -2.46 2.98
C VAL A 90 1.19 -1.29 2.32
N TRP A 91 0.42 -0.40 1.71
CA TRP A 91 0.90 0.80 1.05
C TRP A 91 0.18 2.01 1.62
N VAL A 92 0.90 2.85 2.37
CA VAL A 92 0.40 4.11 2.90
C VAL A 92 0.17 5.09 1.77
N LEU A 93 -1.07 5.55 1.61
CA LEU A 93 -1.43 6.53 0.60
C LEU A 93 -1.01 7.92 1.04
N THR A 94 -0.48 8.69 0.09
CA THR A 94 -0.37 10.14 0.22
C THR A 94 -1.76 10.78 0.21
N GLU A 95 -1.88 12.03 0.63
CA GLU A 95 -3.15 12.77 0.54
C GLU A 95 -3.69 12.85 -0.89
N VAL A 96 -2.80 12.97 -1.88
CA VAL A 96 -3.17 13.00 -3.31
C VAL A 96 -3.73 11.65 -3.75
N GLU A 97 -3.05 10.54 -3.43
CA GLU A 97 -3.56 9.19 -3.71
C GLU A 97 -4.84 8.90 -2.94
N ALA A 98 -4.95 9.39 -1.70
CA ALA A 98 -6.15 9.26 -0.89
C ALA A 98 -7.36 9.93 -1.57
N LYS A 99 -7.16 11.09 -2.23
CA LYS A 99 -8.18 11.76 -3.05
C LYS A 99 -8.47 11.06 -4.37
N LEU A 100 -7.46 10.50 -5.04
CA LEU A 100 -7.61 9.86 -6.35
C LEU A 100 -8.21 8.45 -6.28
N LEU A 101 -8.00 7.71 -5.18
CA LEU A 101 -8.42 6.31 -5.04
C LEU A 101 -9.51 6.10 -3.97
N PRO A 102 -10.57 6.91 -3.86
CA PRO A 102 -11.46 6.94 -2.69
C PRO A 102 -11.88 5.54 -2.18
N THR A 103 -12.02 5.37 -0.85
CA THR A 103 -12.44 4.12 -0.18
C THR A 103 -13.91 3.72 -0.46
N ALA A 104 -14.50 4.18 -1.58
CA ALA A 104 -15.91 4.19 -1.97
C ALA A 104 -16.78 5.32 -1.33
N PRO A 105 -17.92 5.64 -1.98
CA PRO A 105 -18.12 6.86 -2.75
C PRO A 105 -18.18 8.10 -1.86
N ALA A 106 -17.84 9.24 -2.44
CA ALA A 106 -18.33 10.52 -1.95
C ALA A 106 -19.86 10.47 -1.95
N TYR A 107 -20.49 10.14 -0.82
CA TYR A 107 -21.78 10.72 -0.50
C TYR A 107 -21.52 12.20 -0.21
N SER A 108 -21.33 12.95 -1.28
CA SER A 108 -21.77 14.32 -1.34
C SER A 108 -23.29 14.26 -1.09
N THR A 109 -23.71 14.57 0.12
CA THR A 109 -25.03 15.15 0.28
C THR A 109 -24.89 16.40 1.13
N GLN A 110 -25.46 17.42 0.53
CA GLN A 110 -25.43 18.84 0.77
C GLN A 110 -26.05 19.23 2.12
#